data_AF-A0A6V8P401-F1
#
_entry.id   AF-A0A6V8P401-F1
#
_cell.length_a   1.000
_cell.length_b   1.000
_cell.length_c   1.000
_cell.angle_alpha   90.00
_cell.angle_beta   90.00
_cell.angle_gamma   90.00
#
_symmetry.space_group_name_H-M   'P 1'
#
loop_
_entity.id
_entity.type
_entity.pdbx_description
1 polymer ?
#
loop_
_entity_poly.entity_id
_entity_poly.type
_entity_poly.pdbx_seq_one_letter_code
_entity_poly.pdbx_strand_id
1 'polypeptide(L)'
;GRVFEDIEEVRKIIDRIKAFRGKTIDSVTPFLDVDLYDGSRCHIIIPPIADKIYISIRVFNCPEFTIEDLVERGTITAFQVDFLRWAVVEEKMNILVAGAMGSGKTVFINTLARLIGKNEKINIIQDVPEITLKNHKWVRILTTRAKSREVDNRVTQEELLIQSLRMRADR
;
A
#
# COMPACT_ATOMS: atom_id res chain seq x y z
N GLY A 1 3.00 18.83 14.00
CA GLY A 1 4.10 17.86 14.21
C GLY A 1 4.40 17.76 15.69
N ARG A 2 5.09 16.71 16.13
CA ARG A 2 5.58 16.55 17.51
C ARG A 2 7.08 16.86 17.53
N VAL A 3 7.53 17.63 18.51
CA VAL A 3 8.96 17.90 18.74
C VAL A 3 9.41 17.01 19.90
N PHE A 4 10.58 16.39 19.75
CA PHE A 4 11.22 15.61 20.80
C PHE A 4 12.38 16.43 21.38
N GLU A 5 12.49 16.47 22.70
CA GLU A 5 13.55 17.19 23.40
C GLU A 5 14.81 16.32 23.60
N ASP A 6 14.63 14.99 23.67
CA ASP A 6 15.72 14.03 23.84
C ASP A 6 16.09 13.33 22.52
N ILE A 7 17.34 13.51 22.09
CA ILE A 7 17.88 12.86 20.89
C ILE A 7 17.98 11.35 21.04
N GLU A 8 18.15 10.81 22.26
CA GLU A 8 18.19 9.37 22.51
C GLU A 8 16.82 8.72 22.30
N GLU A 9 15.73 9.42 22.65
CA GLU A 9 14.38 8.96 22.35
C GLU A 9 14.16 8.85 20.82
N VAL A 10 14.61 9.86 20.08
CA VAL A 10 14.53 9.87 18.61
C VAL A 10 15.37 8.75 18.00
N ARG A 11 16.59 8.50 18.52
CA ARG A 11 17.44 7.39 18.10
C ARG A 11 16.77 6.03 18.31
N LYS A 12 16.13 5.81 19.45
CA LYS A 12 15.36 4.59 19.72
C LYS A 12 14.22 4.39 18.73
N ILE A 13 13.52 5.46 18.33
CA ILE A 13 12.47 5.39 17.30
C ILE A 13 13.08 4.99 15.96
N ILE A 14 14.19 5.64 15.56
CA ILE A 14 14.90 5.32 14.31
C ILE A 14 15.35 3.85 14.30
N ASP A 15 15.92 3.35 15.39
CA ASP A 15 16.42 1.97 15.45
C ASP A 15 15.31 0.92 15.36
N ARG A 16 14.13 1.20 15.94
CA ARG A 16 12.93 0.37 15.73
C ARG A 16 12.48 0.37 14.27
N ILE A 17 12.56 1.51 13.59
CA ILE A 17 12.19 1.64 12.17
C ILE A 17 13.20 0.89 11.28
N LYS A 18 14.50 0.97 11.57
CA LYS A 18 15.57 0.25 10.83
C LYS A 18 15.42 -1.27 10.90
N ALA A 19 15.13 -1.80 12.10
CA ALA A 19 15.05 -3.23 12.36
C ALA A 19 14.03 -3.95 11.46
N PHE A 20 13.02 -3.22 10.96
CA PHE A 20 11.96 -3.79 10.11
C PHE A 20 12.39 -4.05 8.66
N ARG A 21 13.43 -3.37 8.14
CA ARG A 21 13.77 -3.38 6.70
C ARG A 21 15.26 -3.59 6.38
N GLY A 22 16.13 -3.73 7.39
CA GLY A 22 17.56 -4.00 7.17
C GLY A 22 18.30 -2.88 6.44
N LYS A 23 17.76 -1.65 6.46
CA LYS A 23 18.42 -0.47 5.90
C LYS A 23 19.12 0.30 7.02
N THR A 24 20.29 0.85 6.73
CA THR A 24 21.10 1.66 7.64
C THR A 24 20.91 3.16 7.37
N ILE A 25 21.05 3.97 8.43
CA ILE A 25 21.20 5.43 8.33
C ILE A 25 22.39 5.82 9.22
N ASP A 26 23.32 6.56 8.65
CA ASP A 26 24.58 6.97 9.29
C ASP A 26 25.12 8.25 8.64
N SER A 27 26.31 8.69 9.04
CA SER A 27 26.92 9.92 8.50
C SER A 27 27.29 9.82 7.01
N VAL A 28 27.42 8.61 6.46
CA VAL A 28 27.73 8.36 5.04
C VAL A 28 26.44 8.32 4.21
N THR A 29 25.38 7.74 4.76
CA THR A 29 24.02 7.72 4.20
C THR A 29 23.04 8.41 5.16
N PRO A 30 22.98 9.75 5.16
CA PRO A 30 22.28 10.51 6.20
C PRO A 30 20.77 10.70 5.96
N PHE A 31 20.16 9.86 5.13
CA PHE A 31 18.72 9.84 4.91
C PHE A 31 18.22 8.42 4.59
N LEU A 32 16.95 8.17 4.89
CA LEU A 32 16.34 6.85 4.78
C LEU A 32 14.85 6.95 4.40
N ASP A 33 14.48 6.24 3.33
CA ASP A 33 13.09 6.00 2.93
C ASP A 33 12.68 4.55 3.21
N VAL A 34 11.61 4.37 3.99
CA VAL A 34 11.09 3.05 4.37
C VAL A 34 9.57 3.04 4.48
N ASP A 35 8.97 1.90 4.12
CA ASP A 35 7.58 1.62 4.44
C ASP A 35 7.48 0.98 5.83
N LEU A 36 6.61 1.54 6.67
CA LEU A 36 6.27 1.07 8.01
C LEU A 36 5.35 -0.17 7.92
N TYR A 37 5.13 -0.82 9.06
CA TYR A 37 4.35 -2.07 9.16
C TYR A 37 2.88 -1.91 8.74
N ASP A 38 2.33 -0.71 8.83
CA ASP A 38 0.97 -0.33 8.45
C ASP A 38 0.87 0.12 6.98
N GLY A 39 1.98 0.11 6.23
CA GLY A 39 2.05 0.61 4.86
C GLY A 39 2.28 2.12 4.75
N SER A 40 2.34 2.85 5.87
CA SER A 40 2.72 4.26 5.90
C SER A 40 4.16 4.44 5.42
N ARG A 41 4.44 5.54 4.72
CA ARG A 41 5.81 5.84 4.28
C ARG A 41 6.49 6.73 5.30
N CYS A 42 7.71 6.39 5.67
CA CYS A 42 8.54 7.17 6.57
C CYS A 42 9.81 7.62 5.84
N HIS A 43 10.04 8.92 5.86
CA HIS A 43 11.28 9.54 5.43
C HIS A 43 12.02 10.09 6.66
N ILE A 44 13.29 9.74 6.80
CA ILE A 44 14.16 10.20 7.89
C ILE A 44 15.36 10.90 7.28
N ILE A 45 15.75 12.04 7.85
CA ILE A 45 16.97 12.76 7.51
C ILE A 45 17.70 13.13 8.80
N ILE A 46 19.03 12.97 8.81
CA ILE A 46 19.88 13.22 9.99
C ILE A 46 21.03 14.18 9.63
N PRO A 47 21.67 14.82 10.63
CA PRO A 47 22.92 15.56 10.41
C PRO A 47 24.00 14.68 9.75
N PRO A 48 24.90 15.25 8.94
CA PRO A 48 25.17 16.69 8.79
C PRO A 48 24.37 17.41 7.69
N ILE A 49 23.51 16.71 6.93
CA ILE A 49 22.77 17.33 5.82
C ILE A 49 21.50 18.07 6.25
N ALA A 50 21.20 18.04 7.54
CA ALA A 50 20.12 18.76 8.21
C ALA A 50 20.64 19.31 9.55
N ASP A 51 20.05 20.40 10.04
CA ASP A 51 20.38 21.00 11.33
C ASP A 51 19.95 20.13 12.52
N LYS A 52 18.90 19.32 12.32
CA LYS A 52 18.32 18.39 13.29
C LYS A 52 17.91 17.10 12.60
N ILE A 53 17.46 16.14 13.39
CA ILE A 53 16.80 14.93 12.88
C ILE A 53 15.36 15.29 12.51
N TYR A 54 14.95 15.02 11.27
CA TYR A 54 13.55 15.12 10.86
C TYR A 54 13.01 13.74 10.46
N ILE A 55 11.78 13.47 10.91
CA ILE A 55 11.04 12.25 10.59
C ILE A 55 9.69 12.68 10.01
N SER A 56 9.46 12.34 8.75
CA SER A 56 8.22 12.63 8.03
C SER A 56 7.48 11.33 7.75
N ILE A 57 6.31 11.16 8.37
CA ILE A 57 5.46 9.99 8.15
C ILE A 57 4.25 10.40 7.32
N ARG A 58 4.14 9.84 6.12
CA ARG A 58 2.93 9.90 5.30
C ARG A 58 2.07 8.70 5.66
N VAL A 59 1.08 8.95 6.52
CA VAL A 59 0.17 7.93 7.01
C VAL A 59 -0.60 7.32 5.85
N PHE A 60 -0.54 6.00 5.73
CA PHE A 60 -1.40 5.26 4.84
C PHE A 60 -2.73 5.03 5.55
N ASN A 61 -3.77 5.75 5.12
CA ASN A 61 -5.14 5.56 5.60
C ASN A 61 -6.08 5.49 4.41
N CYS A 62 -6.13 4.34 3.74
CA CYS A 62 -7.18 4.09 2.75
C CYS A 62 -8.47 3.76 3.51
N PRO A 63 -9.51 4.61 3.42
CA PRO A 63 -10.75 4.38 4.13
C PRO A 63 -11.35 3.04 3.72
N GLU A 64 -11.79 2.29 4.72
CA GLU A 64 -12.37 0.98 4.58
C GLU A 64 -13.88 1.08 4.27
N PHE A 65 -14.26 1.76 3.17
CA PHE A 65 -15.66 1.90 2.79
C PHE A 65 -16.31 0.59 2.34
N THR A 66 -17.61 0.49 2.60
CA THR A 66 -18.54 -0.44 1.94
C THR A 66 -19.04 0.16 0.63
N ILE A 67 -19.67 -0.65 -0.21
CA ILE A 67 -20.23 -0.13 -1.47
C ILE A 67 -21.45 0.78 -1.19
N GLU A 68 -22.16 0.52 -0.09
CA GLU A 68 -23.24 1.38 0.43
C GLU A 68 -22.72 2.75 0.84
N ASP A 69 -21.57 2.83 1.51
CA ASP A 69 -20.97 4.11 1.91
C ASP A 69 -20.72 5.01 0.69
N LEU A 70 -20.42 4.41 -0.48
CA LEU A 70 -20.23 5.16 -1.73
C LEU A 70 -21.56 5.73 -2.27
N VAL A 71 -22.68 5.05 -2.03
CA VAL A 71 -24.02 5.56 -2.38
C VAL A 71 -24.41 6.71 -1.46
N GLU A 72 -24.22 6.55 -0.15
CA GLU A 72 -24.51 7.60 0.84
C GLU A 72 -23.73 8.89 0.57
N ARG A 73 -22.50 8.75 0.05
CA ARG A 73 -21.64 9.87 -0.34
C ARG A 73 -21.95 10.43 -1.74
N GLY A 74 -22.91 9.86 -2.46
CA GLY A 74 -23.26 10.26 -3.83
C GLY A 74 -22.18 9.96 -4.87
N THR A 75 -21.25 9.06 -4.58
CA THR A 75 -20.17 8.66 -5.51
C THR A 75 -20.69 7.78 -6.63
N ILE A 76 -21.63 6.88 -6.32
CA ILE A 76 -22.34 6.01 -7.26
C ILE A 76 -23.82 5.92 -6.89
N THR A 77 -24.66 5.53 -7.83
CA THR A 77 -26.09 5.31 -7.60
C THR A 77 -26.37 3.87 -7.15
N ALA A 78 -27.53 3.65 -6.51
CA ALA A 78 -27.96 2.29 -6.14
C ALA A 78 -28.03 1.34 -7.34
N PHE A 79 -28.51 1.82 -8.50
CA PHE A 79 -28.52 1.04 -9.75
C PHE A 79 -27.11 0.61 -10.19
N GLN A 80 -26.12 1.50 -10.06
CA GLN A 80 -24.73 1.15 -10.36
C GLN A 80 -24.15 0.13 -9.38
N VAL A 81 -24.57 0.15 -8.11
CA VAL A 81 -24.18 -0.86 -7.12
C VAL A 81 -24.65 -2.24 -7.55
N ASP A 82 -25.90 -2.38 -7.97
CA ASP A 82 -26.45 -3.66 -8.42
C ASP A 82 -25.68 -4.22 -9.61
N PHE A 83 -25.40 -3.37 -10.60
CA PHE A 83 -24.57 -3.75 -11.75
C PHE A 83 -23.15 -4.16 -11.34
N LEU A 84 -22.49 -3.37 -10.48
CA LEU A 84 -21.12 -3.65 -10.04
C LEU A 84 -21.05 -4.94 -9.21
N ARG A 85 -22.05 -5.22 -8.39
CA ARG A 85 -22.15 -6.48 -7.66
C ARG A 85 -22.27 -7.67 -8.60
N TRP A 86 -23.21 -7.61 -9.53
CA TRP A 86 -23.38 -8.66 -10.53
C TRP A 86 -22.09 -8.87 -11.35
N ALA A 87 -21.47 -7.78 -11.82
CA ALA A 87 -20.24 -7.82 -12.60
C ALA A 87 -19.05 -8.42 -11.82
N VAL A 88 -18.88 -8.05 -10.53
CA VAL A 88 -17.76 -8.53 -9.71
C VAL A 88 -18.00 -9.96 -9.23
N VAL A 89 -19.18 -10.24 -8.67
CA VAL A 89 -19.47 -11.48 -7.94
C VAL A 89 -19.86 -12.60 -8.90
N GLU A 90 -20.83 -12.36 -9.77
CA GLU A 90 -21.44 -13.39 -10.62
C GLU A 90 -20.62 -13.61 -11.90
N GLU A 91 -20.40 -12.54 -12.66
CA GLU A 91 -19.75 -12.63 -14.00
C GLU A 91 -18.23 -12.57 -13.96
N LYS A 92 -17.67 -12.15 -12.82
CA LYS A 92 -16.23 -11.98 -12.62
C LYS A 92 -15.54 -11.12 -13.69
N MET A 93 -16.21 -10.06 -14.12
CA MET A 93 -15.74 -9.21 -15.22
C MET A 93 -14.40 -8.54 -14.92
N ASN A 94 -13.61 -8.31 -15.98
CA ASN A 94 -12.44 -7.44 -15.92
C ASN A 94 -12.90 -5.98 -15.82
N ILE A 95 -12.49 -5.28 -14.77
CA ILE A 95 -12.91 -3.90 -14.50
C ILE A 95 -11.68 -3.00 -14.46
N LEU A 96 -11.69 -1.93 -15.27
CA LEU A 96 -10.69 -0.88 -15.25
C LEU A 96 -11.27 0.37 -14.56
N VAL A 97 -10.60 0.83 -13.50
CA VAL A 97 -10.96 2.07 -12.80
C VAL A 97 -9.97 3.17 -13.18
N ALA A 98 -10.47 4.21 -13.86
CA ALA A 98 -9.66 5.33 -14.35
C ALA A 98 -10.10 6.66 -13.71
N GLY A 99 -9.22 7.66 -13.73
CA GLY A 99 -9.46 8.97 -13.12
C GLY A 99 -8.17 9.71 -12.72
N ALA A 100 -8.31 10.99 -12.37
CA ALA A 100 -7.18 11.85 -12.00
C ALA A 100 -6.50 11.43 -10.68
N MET A 101 -5.30 11.97 -10.40
CA MET A 101 -4.66 11.80 -9.10
C MET A 101 -5.57 12.33 -7.99
N GLY A 102 -5.72 11.58 -6.89
CA GLY A 102 -6.58 11.97 -5.77
C GLY A 102 -8.08 11.76 -5.99
N SER A 103 -8.53 11.25 -7.14
CA SER A 103 -9.97 11.06 -7.43
C SER A 103 -10.63 9.86 -6.72
N GLY A 104 -9.96 9.22 -5.76
CA GLY A 104 -10.51 8.08 -5.02
C GLY A 104 -10.42 6.71 -5.71
N LYS A 105 -9.64 6.54 -6.79
CA LYS A 105 -9.51 5.25 -7.50
C LYS A 105 -9.18 4.07 -6.58
N THR A 106 -8.14 4.21 -5.74
CA THR A 106 -7.73 3.14 -4.82
C THR A 106 -8.85 2.79 -3.83
N VAL A 107 -9.58 3.80 -3.34
CA VAL A 107 -10.72 3.61 -2.44
C VAL A 107 -11.83 2.83 -3.13
N PHE A 108 -12.14 3.19 -4.38
CA PHE A 108 -13.14 2.51 -5.18
C PHE A 108 -12.74 1.04 -5.46
N ILE A 109 -11.50 0.80 -5.87
CA ILE A 109 -10.98 -0.56 -6.09
C ILE A 109 -11.02 -1.38 -4.79
N ASN A 110 -10.59 -0.81 -3.66
CA ASN A 110 -10.64 -1.50 -2.36
C ASN A 110 -12.07 -1.86 -1.97
N THR A 111 -13.03 -0.97 -2.24
CA THR A 111 -14.46 -1.20 -2.01
C THR A 111 -15.00 -2.34 -2.87
N LEU A 112 -14.71 -2.33 -4.18
CA LEU A 112 -15.12 -3.39 -5.10
C LEU A 112 -14.46 -4.74 -4.78
N ALA A 113 -13.18 -4.72 -4.44
CA ALA A 113 -12.42 -5.92 -4.13
C ALA A 113 -12.97 -6.68 -2.91
N ARG A 114 -13.67 -5.99 -2.00
CA ARG A 114 -14.36 -6.60 -0.85
C ARG A 114 -15.63 -7.36 -1.23
N LEU A 115 -16.17 -7.13 -2.42
CA LEU A 115 -17.31 -7.89 -2.95
C LEU A 115 -16.88 -9.28 -3.43
N ILE A 116 -15.59 -9.48 -3.73
CA ILE A 116 -15.05 -10.76 -4.20
C ILE A 116 -15.35 -11.87 -3.17
N GLY A 117 -15.64 -13.07 -3.64
CA GLY A 117 -15.98 -14.19 -2.76
C GLY A 117 -14.81 -14.56 -1.83
N LYS A 118 -15.10 -14.81 -0.54
CA LYS A 118 -14.06 -15.11 0.48
C LYS A 118 -13.20 -16.35 0.19
N ASN A 119 -13.65 -17.23 -0.70
CA ASN A 119 -12.97 -18.45 -1.09
C ASN A 119 -12.12 -18.29 -2.37
N GLU A 120 -12.21 -17.15 -3.05
CA GLU A 120 -11.41 -16.87 -4.24
C GLU A 120 -9.96 -16.54 -3.86
N LYS A 121 -9.02 -17.07 -4.64
CA LYS A 121 -7.59 -16.79 -4.54
C LYS A 121 -7.29 -15.52 -5.31
N ILE A 122 -6.76 -14.51 -4.64
CA ILE A 122 -6.58 -13.18 -5.22
C ILE A 122 -5.10 -12.82 -5.15
N ASN A 123 -4.51 -12.43 -6.27
CA ASN A 123 -3.18 -11.84 -6.29
C ASN A 123 -3.30 -10.33 -6.42
N ILE A 124 -2.79 -9.58 -5.43
CA ILE A 124 -2.76 -8.12 -5.47
C ILE A 124 -1.33 -7.69 -5.80
N ILE A 125 -1.12 -7.12 -6.99
CA ILE A 125 0.17 -6.56 -7.42
C ILE A 125 0.12 -5.04 -7.23
N GLN A 126 1.06 -4.48 -6.48
CA GLN A 126 1.10 -3.05 -6.19
C GLN A 126 2.50 -2.58 -5.81
N ASP A 127 2.80 -1.30 -5.99
CA ASP A 127 4.09 -0.75 -5.54
C ASP A 127 4.13 -0.58 -4.02
N VAL A 128 3.07 -0.01 -3.47
CA VAL A 128 2.87 0.16 -2.03
C VAL A 128 1.58 -0.58 -1.66
N PRO A 129 1.55 -1.29 -0.52
CA PRO A 129 0.43 -2.14 -0.14
C PRO A 129 -0.82 -1.35 0.25
N GLU A 130 -1.45 -0.67 -0.71
CA GLU A 130 -2.61 0.18 -0.46
C GLU A 130 -3.92 -0.61 -0.35
N ILE A 131 -4.04 -1.68 -1.13
CA ILE A 131 -5.23 -2.54 -1.11
C ILE A 131 -4.96 -3.68 -0.15
N THR A 132 -5.82 -3.79 0.87
CA THR A 132 -5.79 -4.89 1.84
C THR A 132 -7.18 -5.50 2.01
N LEU A 133 -7.25 -6.83 1.93
CA LEU A 133 -8.47 -7.61 2.09
C LEU A 133 -8.32 -8.52 3.31
N LYS A 134 -8.27 -7.92 4.50
CA LYS A 134 -7.96 -8.60 5.78
C LYS A 134 -8.85 -9.80 6.07
N ASN A 135 -10.10 -9.78 5.57
CA ASN A 135 -11.09 -10.83 5.79
C ASN A 135 -11.11 -11.93 4.70
N HIS A 136 -10.14 -11.93 3.78
CA HIS A 136 -9.97 -12.95 2.76
C HIS A 136 -8.75 -13.81 3.05
N LYS A 137 -8.98 -15.11 3.25
CA LYS A 137 -7.93 -16.06 3.65
C LYS A 137 -6.91 -16.32 2.53
N TRP A 138 -7.31 -16.18 1.27
CA TRP A 138 -6.52 -16.59 0.10
C TRP A 138 -5.96 -15.41 -0.70
N VAL A 139 -5.76 -14.27 -0.04
CA VAL A 139 -5.15 -13.07 -0.65
C VAL A 139 -3.63 -13.15 -0.53
N ARG A 140 -2.97 -12.89 -1.66
CA ARG A 140 -1.51 -12.79 -1.74
C ARG A 140 -1.14 -11.38 -2.19
N ILE A 141 -0.36 -10.70 -1.37
CA ILE A 141 0.13 -9.35 -1.69
C ILE A 141 1.52 -9.48 -2.28
N LEU A 142 1.68 -9.02 -3.52
CA LEU A 142 2.92 -9.00 -4.28
C LEU A 142 3.35 -7.54 -4.46
N THR A 143 4.43 -7.14 -3.80
CA THR A 143 4.93 -5.76 -3.85
C THR A 143 6.19 -5.63 -4.69
N THR A 144 6.29 -4.56 -5.47
CA THR A 144 7.52 -4.26 -6.20
C THR A 144 8.66 -3.97 -5.23
N ARG A 145 9.89 -4.09 -5.74
CA ARG A 145 11.10 -3.77 -5.00
C ARG A 145 11.93 -2.81 -5.83
N ALA A 146 12.16 -1.62 -5.30
CA ALA A 146 13.10 -0.68 -5.89
C ALA A 146 14.52 -1.27 -5.90
N LYS A 147 15.34 -0.86 -6.87
CA LYS A 147 16.74 -1.26 -6.95
C LYS A 147 17.48 -0.81 -5.68
N SER A 148 18.21 -1.73 -5.05
CA SER A 148 19.14 -1.40 -3.97
C SER A 148 20.34 -0.63 -4.50
N ARG A 149 20.97 0.19 -3.65
CA ARG A 149 22.19 0.92 -4.02
C ARG A 149 23.38 -0.01 -4.25
N GLU A 150 23.43 -1.11 -3.52
CA GLU A 150 24.58 -2.03 -3.49
C GLU A 150 24.45 -3.19 -4.49
N VAL A 151 23.22 -3.63 -4.78
CA VAL A 151 22.96 -4.82 -5.61
C VAL A 151 21.79 -4.52 -6.54
N ASP A 152 21.89 -4.95 -7.79
CA ASP A 152 20.75 -4.93 -8.71
C ASP A 152 19.76 -6.05 -8.34
N ASN A 153 18.78 -5.69 -7.51
CA ASN A 153 17.76 -6.59 -7.00
C ASN A 153 16.35 -6.06 -7.24
N ARG A 154 16.16 -5.22 -8.27
CA ARG A 154 14.85 -4.66 -8.62
C ARG A 154 13.82 -5.77 -8.88
N VAL A 155 12.57 -5.53 -8.52
CA VAL A 155 11.42 -6.35 -8.91
C VAL A 155 10.32 -5.40 -9.39
N THR A 156 9.89 -5.56 -10.63
CA THR A 156 8.90 -4.72 -11.33
C THR A 156 7.50 -5.31 -11.28
N GLN A 157 6.47 -4.50 -11.58
CA GLN A 157 5.09 -4.98 -11.67
C GLN A 157 4.91 -6.01 -12.79
N GLU A 158 5.63 -5.85 -13.91
CA GLU A 158 5.61 -6.79 -15.03
C GLU A 158 6.16 -8.17 -14.62
N GLU A 159 7.29 -8.20 -13.91
CA GLU A 159 7.85 -9.45 -13.38
C GLU A 159 6.88 -10.11 -12.39
N LEU A 160 6.28 -9.34 -11.49
CA LEU A 160 5.27 -9.86 -10.55
C LEU A 160 4.04 -10.40 -11.28
N LEU A 161 3.58 -9.74 -12.34
CA LEU A 161 2.48 -10.21 -13.17
C LEU A 161 2.81 -11.56 -13.80
N ILE A 162 4.01 -11.72 -14.38
CA ILE A 162 4.45 -12.98 -14.96
C ILE A 162 4.52 -14.09 -13.90
N GLN A 163 5.04 -13.79 -12.69
CA GLN A 163 5.08 -14.78 -11.60
C GLN A 163 3.68 -15.14 -11.10
N SER A 164 2.75 -14.17 -11.06
CA SER A 164 1.40 -14.37 -10.54
C SER A 164 0.59 -15.39 -11.35
N LEU A 165 0.85 -15.48 -12.67
CA LEU A 165 0.24 -16.46 -13.57
C LEU A 165 0.51 -17.92 -13.13
N ARG A 166 1.59 -18.16 -12.38
CA ARG A 166 1.96 -19.50 -11.87
C ARG A 166 1.30 -19.84 -10.54
N MET A 167 0.58 -18.89 -9.93
CA MET A 167 0.05 -19.01 -8.56
C MET A 167 -1.42 -19.46 -8.51
N ARG A 168 -2.04 -19.75 -9.67
CA ARG A 168 -3.43 -20.21 -9.82
C ARG A 168 -4.41 -19.33 -9.03
N ALA A 169 -4.34 -18.02 -9.27
CA ALA A 169 -5.32 -17.09 -8.72
C ALA A 169 -6.61 -17.12 -9.55
N ASP A 170 -7.73 -16.86 -8.88
CA ASP A 170 -9.02 -16.63 -9.50
C ASP A 170 -9.17 -15.18 -9.96
N ARG A 171 -8.41 -14.25 -9.33
CA ARG A 171 -8.38 -12.79 -9.58
C ARG A 171 -6.96 -12.24 -9.59
#